data_AF-A0A0G2GUF5-F1
#
_entry.id   AF-A0A0G2GUF5-F1
#
_cell.length_a   1.000
_cell.length_b   1.000
_cell.length_c   1.000
_cell.angle_alpha   90.00
_cell.angle_beta   90.00
_cell.angle_gamma   90.00
#
_symmetry.space_group_name_H-M   'P 1'
#
loop_
_entity.id
_entity.type
_entity.pdbx_description
1 polymer ?
#
loop_
_entity_poly.entity_id
_entity_poly.type
_entity_poly.pdbx_seq_one_letter_code
_entity_poly.pdbx_strand_id
1 'polypeptide(L)'
;MATKTPPDGPVVLTLSPDELSTQTLSTHTLQRALHALHADGLVALANAVSPAHLAALDARMQRDAARLLAQPSDDVHRNFGAATGNIRQEPPTTPSLVHADVVANPFATQLTECVLGPRPVLRFYSANTAARAEGRQPVHVDLEFGGYPTHFAFGYCVNVCLDDVGLENGATEVWLGSHLVGMVEGRECVDVIDEGLEESQAAGEDVLAQGGVGD
;
A
#
# COMPACT_ATOMS: atom_id res chain seq x y z
N MET A 1 -28.89 20.58 -9.51
CA MET A 1 -28.40 19.24 -9.13
C MET A 1 -27.09 19.46 -8.42
N ALA A 2 -26.99 19.11 -7.13
CA ALA A 2 -25.73 19.22 -6.41
C ALA A 2 -24.77 18.18 -6.99
N THR A 3 -23.67 18.64 -7.58
CA THR A 3 -22.54 17.79 -7.94
C THR A 3 -21.96 17.25 -6.64
N LYS A 4 -22.20 15.97 -6.36
CA LYS A 4 -21.54 15.28 -5.25
C LYS A 4 -20.06 15.26 -5.61
N THR A 5 -19.25 16.05 -4.90
CA THR A 5 -17.79 15.99 -5.00
C THR A 5 -17.40 14.52 -4.79
N PRO A 6 -16.62 13.91 -5.69
CA PRO A 6 -16.11 12.57 -5.45
C PRO A 6 -15.29 12.59 -4.15
N PRO A 7 -15.28 11.48 -3.38
CA PRO A 7 -14.46 11.41 -2.18
C PRO A 7 -12.99 11.64 -2.52
N ASP A 8 -12.32 12.50 -1.75
CA ASP A 8 -10.88 12.82 -1.87
C ASP A 8 -10.02 11.70 -1.25
N GLY A 9 -10.14 10.50 -1.80
CA GLY A 9 -9.44 9.34 -1.29
C GLY A 9 -9.48 8.16 -2.26
N PRO A 10 -8.71 7.11 -1.96
CA PRO A 10 -8.65 5.97 -2.84
C PRO A 10 -9.98 5.24 -2.94
N VAL A 11 -10.18 4.56 -4.07
CA VAL A 11 -11.32 3.64 -4.21
C VAL A 11 -11.11 2.46 -3.27
N VAL A 12 -11.96 2.37 -2.25
CA VAL A 12 -12.04 1.21 -1.35
C VAL A 12 -13.14 0.25 -1.79
N LEU A 13 -12.78 -1.02 -1.94
CA LEU A 13 -13.68 -2.10 -2.35
C LEU A 13 -13.73 -3.17 -1.26
N THR A 14 -14.89 -3.28 -0.59
CA THR A 14 -15.14 -4.38 0.34
C THR A 14 -15.52 -5.64 -0.42
N LEU A 15 -14.76 -6.71 -0.23
CA LEU A 15 -15.04 -7.99 -0.88
C LEU A 15 -16.28 -8.65 -0.28
N SER A 16 -17.13 -9.19 -1.15
CA SER A 16 -18.35 -9.89 -0.76
C SER A 16 -18.05 -11.30 -0.22
N PRO A 17 -18.96 -11.90 0.58
CA PRO A 17 -18.80 -13.28 1.04
C PRO A 17 -18.59 -14.30 -0.08
N ASP A 18 -19.22 -14.09 -1.24
CA ASP A 18 -19.06 -14.96 -2.41
C ASP A 18 -17.65 -14.85 -2.99
N GLU A 19 -17.13 -13.63 -3.15
CA GLU A 19 -15.74 -13.39 -3.61
C GLU A 19 -14.73 -13.96 -2.62
N LEU A 20 -14.96 -13.81 -1.32
CA LEU A 20 -14.13 -14.41 -0.26
C LEU A 20 -14.12 -15.93 -0.33
N SER A 21 -15.29 -16.55 -0.46
CA SER A 21 -15.42 -18.01 -0.49
C SER A 21 -14.85 -18.64 -1.76
N THR A 22 -14.96 -17.96 -2.90
CA THR A 22 -14.48 -18.43 -4.21
C THR A 22 -13.06 -17.98 -4.52
N GLN A 23 -12.51 -17.07 -3.71
CA GLN A 23 -11.25 -16.38 -3.96
C GLN A 23 -11.16 -15.74 -5.35
N THR A 24 -12.32 -15.36 -5.91
CA THR A 24 -12.45 -14.85 -7.28
C THR A 24 -13.21 -13.54 -7.23
N LEU A 25 -12.67 -12.49 -7.85
CA LEU A 25 -13.35 -11.19 -7.94
C LEU A 25 -14.56 -11.30 -8.87
N SER A 26 -15.67 -10.71 -8.48
CA SER A 26 -16.78 -10.50 -9.40
C SER A 26 -16.34 -9.57 -10.53
N THR A 27 -16.97 -9.67 -11.69
CA THR A 27 -16.66 -8.79 -12.83
C THR A 27 -16.87 -7.31 -12.48
N HIS A 28 -17.82 -6.99 -11.61
CA HIS A 28 -18.07 -5.64 -11.13
C HIS A 28 -16.93 -5.12 -10.24
N THR A 29 -16.48 -5.90 -9.25
CA THR A 29 -15.36 -5.52 -8.39
C THR A 29 -14.07 -5.41 -9.19
N LEU A 30 -13.80 -6.38 -10.09
CA LEU A 30 -12.65 -6.37 -10.98
C LEU A 30 -12.63 -5.12 -11.85
N GLN A 31 -13.73 -4.77 -12.51
CA GLN A 31 -13.80 -3.57 -13.35
C GLN A 31 -13.55 -2.29 -12.56
N ARG A 32 -14.13 -2.16 -11.35
CA ARG A 32 -13.92 -0.98 -10.49
C ARG A 32 -12.47 -0.88 -10.01
N ALA A 33 -11.87 -2.00 -9.63
CA ALA A 33 -10.49 -2.04 -9.18
C ALA A 33 -9.52 -1.66 -10.31
N LEU A 34 -9.72 -2.21 -11.52
CA LEU A 34 -8.89 -1.86 -12.68
C LEU A 34 -9.06 -0.40 -13.10
N HIS A 35 -10.27 0.15 -12.99
CA HIS A 35 -10.49 1.57 -13.24
C HIS A 35 -9.72 2.45 -12.23
N ALA A 36 -9.78 2.12 -10.93
CA ALA A 36 -9.05 2.85 -9.89
C ALA A 36 -7.53 2.76 -10.08
N LEU A 37 -6.99 1.56 -10.36
CA LEU A 37 -5.58 1.39 -10.67
C LEU A 37 -5.13 2.18 -11.90
N HIS A 38 -6.00 2.31 -12.91
CA HIS A 38 -5.68 3.08 -14.11
C HIS A 38 -5.73 4.59 -13.88
N ALA A 39 -6.80 5.08 -13.26
CA ALA A 39 -7.05 6.51 -13.06
C ALA A 39 -6.24 7.09 -11.91
N ASP A 40 -6.23 6.40 -10.77
CA ASP A 40 -5.71 6.91 -9.50
C ASP A 40 -4.37 6.26 -9.14
N GLY A 41 -4.02 5.14 -9.76
CA GLY A 41 -2.77 4.42 -9.47
C GLY A 41 -2.84 3.63 -8.18
N LEU A 42 -4.01 3.61 -7.52
CA LEU A 42 -4.22 2.96 -6.24
C LEU A 42 -5.64 2.41 -6.10
N VAL A 43 -5.76 1.23 -5.48
CA VAL A 43 -7.03 0.66 -5.02
C VAL A 43 -6.81 -0.05 -3.68
N ALA A 44 -7.78 0.09 -2.78
CA ALA A 44 -7.81 -0.64 -1.51
C ALA A 44 -8.84 -1.77 -1.57
N LEU A 45 -8.45 -2.98 -1.17
CA LEU A 45 -9.35 -4.12 -0.99
C LEU A 45 -9.53 -4.40 0.50
N ALA A 46 -10.72 -4.15 1.01
CA ALA A 46 -11.07 -4.43 2.40
C ALA A 46 -11.55 -5.88 2.57
N ASN A 47 -11.18 -6.51 3.68
CA ASN A 47 -11.41 -7.93 4.00
C ASN A 47 -10.68 -8.91 3.07
N ALA A 48 -9.58 -8.48 2.44
CA ALA A 48 -8.86 -9.31 1.47
C ALA A 48 -7.91 -10.33 2.12
N VAL A 49 -7.63 -10.19 3.42
CA VAL A 49 -6.73 -11.06 4.19
C VAL A 49 -7.48 -11.58 5.42
N SER A 50 -7.17 -12.80 5.84
CA SER A 50 -7.71 -13.34 7.09
C SER A 50 -7.28 -12.49 8.30
N PRO A 51 -8.22 -12.01 9.13
CA PRO A 51 -7.89 -11.27 10.36
C PRO A 51 -6.99 -12.06 11.32
N ALA A 52 -7.10 -13.40 11.32
CA ALA A 52 -6.26 -14.25 12.14
C ALA A 52 -4.80 -14.29 11.64
N HIS A 53 -4.58 -14.19 10.32
CA HIS A 53 -3.23 -14.11 9.75
C HIS A 53 -2.61 -12.73 10.00
N LEU A 54 -3.39 -11.65 9.84
CA LEU A 54 -2.96 -10.29 10.19
C LEU A 54 -2.54 -10.22 11.66
N ALA A 55 -3.39 -10.66 12.59
CA ALA A 55 -3.08 -10.64 14.02
C ALA A 55 -1.84 -11.47 14.39
N ALA A 56 -1.63 -12.63 13.73
CA ALA A 56 -0.46 -13.46 13.98
C ALA A 56 0.84 -12.81 13.49
N LEU A 57 0.80 -12.16 12.31
CA LEU A 57 1.91 -11.40 11.74
C LEU A 57 2.20 -10.16 12.58
N ASP A 58 1.19 -9.36 12.88
CA ASP A 58 1.25 -8.16 13.71
C ASP A 58 1.90 -8.48 15.08
N ALA A 59 1.37 -9.45 15.81
CA ALA A 59 1.92 -9.84 17.12
C ALA A 59 3.38 -10.30 17.05
N ARG A 60 3.82 -10.89 15.92
CA ARG A 60 5.23 -11.22 15.71
C ARG A 60 6.04 -9.96 15.37
N MET A 61 5.56 -9.15 14.43
CA MET A 61 6.28 -8.01 13.91
C MET A 61 6.40 -6.88 14.93
N GLN A 62 5.39 -6.62 15.77
CA GLN A 62 5.52 -5.67 16.88
C GLN A 62 6.62 -6.06 17.88
N ARG A 63 6.75 -7.36 18.19
CA ARG A 63 7.82 -7.85 19.08
C ARG A 63 9.21 -7.65 18.47
N ASP A 64 9.32 -7.89 17.17
CA ASP A 64 10.57 -7.71 16.45
C ASP A 64 10.90 -6.21 16.27
N ALA A 65 9.89 -5.37 16.01
CA ALA A 65 10.01 -3.91 15.98
C ALA A 65 10.50 -3.34 17.31
N ALA A 66 9.92 -3.79 18.43
CA ALA A 66 10.34 -3.37 19.77
C ALA A 66 11.82 -3.75 20.05
N ARG A 67 12.28 -4.90 19.57
CA ARG A 67 13.68 -5.32 19.68
C ARG A 67 14.60 -4.47 18.81
N LEU A 68 14.18 -4.08 17.61
CA LEU A 68 14.92 -3.17 16.74
C LEU A 68 15.01 -1.79 17.41
N LEU A 69 13.90 -1.24 17.87
CA LEU A 69 13.84 0.08 18.53
C LEU A 69 14.64 0.16 19.83
N ALA A 70 14.92 -0.97 20.49
CA ALA A 70 15.77 -1.02 21.67
C ALA A 70 17.29 -1.00 21.36
N GLN A 71 17.68 -1.15 20.09
CA GLN A 71 19.08 -1.07 19.66
C GLN A 71 19.52 0.40 19.51
N PRO A 72 20.85 0.67 19.54
CA PRO A 72 21.36 1.98 19.17
C PRO A 72 20.81 2.45 17.82
N SER A 73 20.48 3.74 17.72
CA SER A 73 19.80 4.27 16.53
C SER A 73 20.56 3.99 15.23
N ASP A 74 21.90 4.02 15.27
CA ASP A 74 22.77 3.79 14.13
C ASP A 74 22.75 2.34 13.61
N ASP A 75 22.30 1.39 14.44
CA ASP A 75 22.20 -0.03 14.08
C ASP A 75 20.85 -0.39 13.43
N VAL A 76 19.90 0.56 13.42
CA VAL A 76 18.54 0.35 12.91
C VAL A 76 18.33 1.15 11.63
N HIS A 77 18.18 0.43 10.52
CA HIS A 77 17.92 1.04 9.23
C HIS A 77 16.53 1.70 9.20
N ARG A 78 16.51 3.01 8.94
CA ARG A 78 15.30 3.80 8.75
C ARG A 78 15.26 4.41 7.36
N ASN A 79 14.13 4.26 6.69
CA ASN A 79 13.92 4.85 5.38
C ASN A 79 13.91 6.38 5.52
N PHE A 80 14.73 7.04 4.70
CA PHE A 80 14.90 8.51 4.68
C PHE A 80 15.44 9.15 5.97
N GLY A 81 16.14 8.36 6.79
CA GLY A 81 16.93 8.86 7.93
C GLY A 81 16.24 8.70 9.29
N ALA A 82 16.94 9.10 10.35
CA ALA A 82 16.54 8.77 11.71
C ALA A 82 15.26 9.46 12.18
N ALA A 83 14.96 10.66 11.66
CA ALA A 83 13.84 11.48 12.10
C ALA A 83 12.46 10.94 11.67
N THR A 84 12.39 10.11 10.62
CA THR A 84 11.14 9.63 10.02
C THR A 84 10.46 8.51 10.80
N GLY A 85 11.20 7.83 11.69
CA GLY A 85 10.68 6.68 12.44
C GLY A 85 10.28 5.46 11.60
N ASN A 86 10.38 5.50 10.27
CA ASN A 86 10.01 4.39 9.38
C ASN A 86 11.14 3.36 9.32
N ILE A 87 11.01 2.29 10.10
CA ILE A 87 12.00 1.23 10.19
C ILE A 87 11.73 0.21 9.08
N ARG A 88 12.77 -0.15 8.35
CA ARG A 88 12.72 -1.33 7.47
C ARG A 88 12.82 -2.57 8.32
N GLN A 89 11.77 -3.38 8.31
CA GLN A 89 11.70 -4.63 9.06
C GLN A 89 11.22 -5.74 8.15
N GLU A 90 12.04 -6.77 7.98
CA GLU A 90 11.64 -7.89 7.13
C GLU A 90 10.53 -8.73 7.81
N PRO A 91 9.50 -9.15 7.05
CA PRO A 91 8.47 -10.06 7.57
C PRO A 91 9.07 -11.40 8.03
N PRO A 92 8.45 -12.08 9.01
CA PRO A 92 8.92 -13.37 9.46
C PRO A 92 8.84 -14.43 8.35
N THR A 93 9.93 -15.18 8.15
CA THR A 93 10.01 -16.31 7.20
C THR A 93 9.71 -17.66 7.86
N THR A 94 9.25 -17.66 9.12
CA THR A 94 8.84 -18.87 9.82
C THR A 94 7.63 -19.47 9.11
N PRO A 95 7.61 -20.76 8.71
CA PRO A 95 6.55 -21.32 7.88
C PRO A 95 5.12 -21.12 8.41
N SER A 96 4.94 -21.08 9.73
CA SER A 96 3.63 -20.84 10.36
C SER A 96 3.12 -19.40 10.25
N LEU A 97 3.94 -18.48 9.77
CA LEU A 97 3.65 -17.05 9.59
C LEU A 97 3.76 -16.62 8.11
N VAL A 98 3.98 -17.57 7.20
CA VAL A 98 3.99 -17.30 5.76
C VAL A 98 2.61 -17.71 5.21
N HIS A 99 1.71 -16.75 5.12
CA HIS A 99 0.32 -16.97 4.72
C HIS A 99 0.12 -16.68 3.23
N ALA A 100 -0.59 -17.56 2.52
CA ALA A 100 -0.80 -17.46 1.08
C ALA A 100 -1.65 -16.23 0.69
N ASP A 101 -2.64 -15.88 1.52
CA ASP A 101 -3.47 -14.68 1.35
C ASP A 101 -2.71 -13.38 1.63
N VAL A 102 -1.45 -13.44 2.10
CA VAL A 102 -0.54 -12.30 2.23
C VAL A 102 0.47 -12.30 1.08
N VAL A 103 1.25 -13.37 0.93
CA VAL A 103 2.36 -13.43 -0.03
C VAL A 103 1.89 -13.56 -1.48
N ALA A 104 0.76 -14.23 -1.71
CA ALA A 104 0.18 -14.49 -3.03
C ALA A 104 -1.34 -14.28 -2.98
N ASN A 105 -1.77 -13.13 -2.45
CA ASN A 105 -3.18 -12.82 -2.26
C ASN A 105 -3.97 -13.06 -3.57
N PRO A 106 -5.03 -13.90 -3.56
CA PRO A 106 -5.71 -14.30 -4.79
C PRO A 106 -6.39 -13.12 -5.49
N PHE A 107 -6.85 -12.11 -4.76
CA PHE A 107 -7.51 -10.93 -5.31
C PHE A 107 -6.48 -9.98 -5.94
N ALA A 108 -5.40 -9.67 -5.23
CA ALA A 108 -4.29 -8.88 -5.78
C ALA A 108 -3.63 -9.56 -6.99
N THR A 109 -3.53 -10.89 -6.98
CA THR A 109 -3.03 -11.67 -8.12
C THR A 109 -3.93 -11.49 -9.34
N GLN A 110 -5.25 -11.59 -9.21
CA GLN A 110 -6.18 -11.35 -10.32
C GLN A 110 -6.06 -9.93 -10.91
N LEU A 111 -5.90 -8.92 -10.06
CA LEU A 111 -5.70 -7.54 -10.51
C LEU A 111 -4.37 -7.39 -11.27
N THR A 112 -3.28 -7.89 -10.68
CA THR A 112 -1.94 -7.79 -11.29
C THR A 112 -1.81 -8.63 -12.56
N GLU A 113 -2.49 -9.76 -12.67
CA GLU A 113 -2.55 -10.55 -13.92
C GLU A 113 -3.23 -9.78 -15.07
N CYS A 114 -4.27 -9.01 -14.75
CA CYS A 114 -4.97 -8.19 -15.74
C CYS A 114 -4.10 -7.03 -16.26
N VAL A 115 -3.25 -6.45 -15.40
CA VAL A 115 -2.46 -5.26 -15.77
C VAL A 115 -1.06 -5.61 -16.27
N LEU A 116 -0.37 -6.55 -15.60
CA LEU A 116 1.03 -6.92 -15.90
C LEU A 116 1.14 -8.15 -16.83
N GLY A 117 0.01 -8.79 -17.12
CA GLY A 117 -0.05 -10.03 -17.89
C GLY A 117 -0.09 -11.28 -17.01
N PRO A 118 -0.34 -12.46 -17.60
CA PRO A 118 -0.91 -13.64 -16.92
C PRO A 118 0.01 -14.36 -15.93
N ARG A 119 1.23 -13.88 -15.69
CA ARG A 119 2.22 -14.52 -14.79
C ARG A 119 3.07 -13.47 -14.06
N PRO A 120 2.46 -12.62 -13.23
CA PRO A 120 3.21 -11.71 -12.38
C PRO A 120 4.09 -12.52 -11.41
N VAL A 121 5.22 -11.95 -11.01
CA VAL A 121 6.16 -12.59 -10.09
C VAL A 121 6.43 -11.65 -8.93
N LEU A 122 6.30 -12.14 -7.70
CA LEU A 122 6.75 -11.41 -6.52
C LEU A 122 8.27 -11.28 -6.56
N ARG A 123 8.78 -10.06 -6.72
CA ARG A 123 10.23 -9.78 -6.81
C ARG A 123 10.82 -9.25 -5.52
N PHE A 124 10.00 -8.68 -4.65
CA PHE A 124 10.41 -8.04 -3.42
C PHE A 124 9.36 -8.33 -2.35
N TYR A 125 9.79 -8.86 -1.20
CA TYR A 125 8.94 -9.14 -0.04
C TYR A 125 9.63 -8.56 1.18
N SER A 126 9.14 -7.43 1.65
CA SER A 126 9.69 -6.66 2.76
C SER A 126 8.56 -5.96 3.50
N ALA A 127 8.88 -5.24 4.56
CA ALA A 127 7.90 -4.42 5.26
C ALA A 127 8.54 -3.18 5.89
N ASN A 128 7.68 -2.20 6.10
CA ASN A 128 7.96 -0.96 6.80
C ASN A 128 7.17 -0.95 8.10
N THR A 129 7.77 -0.43 9.16
CA THR A 129 7.11 -0.23 10.45
C THR A 129 7.22 1.23 10.82
N ALA A 130 6.08 1.92 10.84
CA ALA A 130 5.99 3.29 11.31
C ALA A 130 6.14 3.31 12.85
N ALA A 131 7.28 3.80 13.33
CA ALA A 131 7.46 4.14 14.74
C ALA A 131 7.20 5.63 14.96
N ARG A 132 7.02 6.02 16.23
CA ARG A 132 6.90 7.44 16.60
C ARG A 132 8.07 8.24 16.02
N ALA A 133 7.74 9.31 15.32
CA ALA A 133 8.66 10.14 14.57
C ALA A 133 8.49 11.63 14.91
N GLU A 134 9.52 12.43 14.63
CA GLU A 134 9.46 13.89 14.69
C GLU A 134 9.50 14.52 13.28
N GLY A 135 9.87 13.73 12.28
CA GLY A 135 9.94 14.12 10.89
C GLY A 135 9.07 13.24 10.00
N ARG A 136 8.97 13.68 8.75
CA ARG A 136 8.21 13.03 7.67
C ARG A 136 9.17 12.54 6.58
N GLN A 137 8.78 11.55 5.78
CA GLN A 137 9.60 11.17 4.63
C GLN A 137 9.53 12.30 3.59
N PRO A 138 10.42 12.35 2.60
CA PRO A 138 10.15 13.13 1.41
C PRO A 138 9.14 12.38 0.53
N VAL A 139 8.32 13.14 -0.18
CA VAL A 139 7.45 12.61 -1.23
C VAL A 139 8.30 11.88 -2.28
N HIS A 140 8.02 10.61 -2.55
CA HIS A 140 8.84 9.77 -3.42
C HIS A 140 8.05 8.66 -4.13
N VAL A 141 8.67 8.08 -5.17
CA VAL A 141 8.24 6.82 -5.79
C VAL A 141 9.22 5.74 -5.39
N ASP A 142 8.70 4.57 -5.01
CA ASP A 142 9.53 3.43 -4.58
C ASP A 142 10.52 2.97 -5.66
N LEU A 143 10.06 2.96 -6.91
CA LEU A 143 10.83 2.46 -8.03
C LEU A 143 10.44 3.17 -9.33
N GLU A 144 11.43 3.76 -10.00
CA GLU A 144 11.29 4.41 -11.29
C GLU A 144 12.36 3.91 -12.27
N PHE A 145 11.98 3.78 -13.54
CA PHE A 145 12.89 3.49 -14.64
C PHE A 145 12.87 4.64 -15.64
N GLY A 146 13.97 5.38 -15.71
CA GLY A 146 14.14 6.46 -16.69
C GLY A 146 13.85 5.98 -18.12
N GLY A 147 12.91 6.64 -18.79
CA GLY A 147 12.50 6.32 -20.16
C GLY A 147 11.50 5.17 -20.31
N TYR A 148 11.04 4.55 -19.20
CA TYR A 148 9.93 3.61 -19.27
C TYR A 148 8.62 4.37 -19.56
N PRO A 149 7.72 3.83 -20.41
CA PRO A 149 6.44 4.48 -20.72
C PRO A 149 5.57 4.69 -19.46
N THR A 150 5.23 5.94 -19.15
CA THR A 150 4.45 6.30 -17.94
C THR A 150 3.00 5.85 -17.97
N HIS A 151 2.47 5.51 -19.14
CA HIS A 151 1.09 5.03 -19.30
C HIS A 151 0.93 3.52 -19.05
N PHE A 152 2.02 2.80 -18.75
CA PHE A 152 1.99 1.38 -18.49
C PHE A 152 2.69 1.09 -17.16
N ALA A 153 2.10 0.26 -16.31
CA ALA A 153 2.76 -0.21 -15.10
C ALA A 153 3.77 -1.31 -15.46
N PHE A 154 4.99 -1.21 -14.96
CA PHE A 154 5.95 -2.32 -15.00
C PHE A 154 5.79 -3.27 -13.80
N GLY A 155 5.13 -2.80 -12.74
CA GLY A 155 4.93 -3.50 -11.47
C GLY A 155 4.00 -2.71 -10.55
N TYR A 156 3.55 -3.37 -9.48
CA TYR A 156 2.76 -2.77 -8.41
C TYR A 156 3.35 -3.15 -7.06
N CYS A 157 3.35 -2.21 -6.13
CA CYS A 157 3.51 -2.49 -4.71
C CYS A 157 2.18 -3.02 -4.18
N VAL A 158 2.19 -4.18 -3.52
CA VAL A 158 1.02 -4.73 -2.82
C VAL A 158 1.33 -4.66 -1.34
N ASN A 159 0.77 -3.65 -0.68
CA ASN A 159 0.94 -3.43 0.76
C ASN A 159 -0.17 -4.15 1.52
N VAL A 160 0.21 -4.87 2.56
CA VAL A 160 -0.73 -5.47 3.52
C VAL A 160 -0.59 -4.76 4.84
N CYS A 161 -1.62 -4.03 5.25
CA CYS A 161 -1.65 -3.34 6.53
C CYS A 161 -1.95 -4.36 7.64
N LEU A 162 -1.10 -4.42 8.66
CA LEU A 162 -1.19 -5.43 9.73
C LEU A 162 -2.04 -4.98 10.92
N ASP A 163 -2.30 -3.68 11.02
CA ASP A 163 -3.11 -3.02 12.05
C ASP A 163 -3.97 -1.95 11.36
N ASP A 164 -4.91 -1.37 12.09
CA ASP A 164 -5.68 -0.22 11.60
C ASP A 164 -4.74 0.93 11.25
N VAL A 165 -4.94 1.56 10.09
CA VAL A 165 -4.09 2.64 9.58
C VAL A 165 -4.90 3.93 9.50
N GLY A 166 -4.38 5.00 10.09
CA GLY A 166 -5.04 6.30 10.20
C GLY A 166 -4.06 7.46 10.33
N LEU A 167 -4.59 8.67 10.30
CA LEU A 167 -3.80 9.91 10.39
C LEU A 167 -2.97 9.97 11.69
N GLU A 168 -3.46 9.36 12.75
CA GLU A 168 -2.86 9.36 14.07
C GLU A 168 -1.69 8.38 14.24
N ASN A 169 -1.52 7.40 13.33
CA ASN A 169 -0.53 6.34 13.48
C ASN A 169 0.36 6.12 12.26
N GLY A 170 0.38 7.10 11.34
CA GLY A 170 1.31 7.11 10.22
C GLY A 170 0.78 6.43 8.96
N ALA A 171 -0.51 6.63 8.64
CA ALA A 171 -1.02 6.36 7.32
C ALA A 171 -0.16 7.02 6.24
N THR A 172 0.21 6.24 5.22
CA THR A 172 0.93 6.74 4.05
C THR A 172 0.05 7.75 3.33
N GLU A 173 0.59 8.93 3.07
CA GLU A 173 -0.06 9.88 2.16
C GLU A 173 0.26 9.47 0.73
N VAL A 174 -0.75 9.56 -0.14
CA VAL A 174 -0.65 9.11 -1.54
C VAL A 174 -1.16 10.19 -2.47
N TRP A 175 -0.44 10.41 -3.57
CA TRP A 175 -0.82 11.37 -4.61
C TRP A 175 -1.49 10.62 -5.75
N LEU A 176 -2.82 10.57 -5.71
CA LEU A 176 -3.60 9.84 -6.72
C LEU A 176 -3.35 10.39 -8.13
N GLY A 177 -3.17 9.48 -9.09
CA GLY A 177 -2.87 9.82 -10.49
C GLY A 177 -1.41 10.19 -10.77
N SER A 178 -0.57 10.34 -9.75
CA SER A 178 0.85 10.69 -9.92
C SER A 178 1.64 9.67 -10.74
N HIS A 179 1.21 8.39 -10.77
CA HIS A 179 1.82 7.32 -11.57
C HIS A 179 1.79 7.59 -13.09
N LEU A 180 0.91 8.47 -13.56
CA LEU A 180 0.81 8.85 -14.98
C LEU A 180 1.83 9.93 -15.37
N VAL A 181 2.47 10.56 -14.38
CA VAL A 181 3.45 11.62 -14.57
C VAL A 181 4.84 11.02 -14.35
N GLY A 182 5.66 10.97 -15.41
CA GLY A 182 7.06 10.60 -15.24
C GLY A 182 7.80 11.66 -14.46
N MET A 183 8.72 11.27 -13.56
CA MET A 183 9.58 12.24 -12.90
C MET A 183 10.58 12.74 -13.95
N VAL A 184 10.28 13.89 -14.53
CA VAL A 184 11.27 14.60 -15.35
C VAL A 184 12.30 15.18 -14.38
N GLU A 185 13.58 14.84 -14.56
CA GLU A 185 14.69 15.44 -13.79
C GLU A 185 14.48 16.95 -13.64
N GLY A 186 14.43 17.44 -12.40
CA GLY A 186 14.30 18.86 -12.08
C GLY A 186 12.87 19.41 -11.93
N ARG A 187 11.84 18.57 -11.89
CA ARG A 187 10.53 18.97 -11.35
C ARG A 187 10.43 18.55 -9.88
N GLU A 188 10.39 19.53 -9.00
CA GLU A 188 9.95 19.31 -7.61
C GLU A 188 8.55 18.68 -7.66
N CYS A 189 8.29 17.71 -6.77
CA CYS A 189 6.97 17.13 -6.63
C CYS A 189 5.99 18.29 -6.38
N VAL A 190 5.03 18.47 -7.28
CA VAL A 190 4.07 19.55 -7.14
C VAL A 190 3.07 19.10 -6.11
N ASP A 191 3.10 19.71 -4.92
CA ASP A 191 2.07 19.57 -3.91
C ASP A 191 0.73 19.94 -4.53
N VAL A 192 -0.08 18.93 -4.88
CA VAL A 192 -1.51 19.12 -5.15
C VAL A 192 -2.21 18.80 -3.84
N ILE A 193 -2.09 19.71 -2.86
CA ILE A 193 -2.89 19.69 -1.64
C ILE A 193 -4.15 20.50 -1.96
N ASP A 194 -5.31 19.84 -2.04
CA ASP A 194 -6.58 20.53 -1.88
C ASP A 194 -6.84 20.65 -0.36
N GLU A 195 -6.85 21.87 0.18
CA GLU A 195 -6.88 22.19 1.62
C GLU A 195 -8.25 21.90 2.30
N GLY A 196 -8.95 20.84 1.88
CA GLY A 196 -10.34 20.55 2.26
C GLY A 196 -10.55 19.35 3.18
N LEU A 197 -9.57 18.95 3.99
CA LEU A 197 -9.61 17.72 4.80
C LEU A 197 -10.48 17.86 6.07
N GLU A 198 -11.75 17.46 5.97
CA GLU A 198 -12.57 17.06 7.12
C GLU A 198 -12.91 15.56 7.05
N GLU A 199 -12.56 14.86 8.13
CA GLU A 199 -12.96 13.52 8.59
C GLU A 199 -13.57 12.52 7.58
N SER A 200 -12.84 11.43 7.33
CA SER A 200 -13.50 10.11 7.18
C SER A 200 -12.66 8.99 7.78
N GLN A 201 -13.16 8.41 8.88
CA GLN A 201 -12.69 7.17 9.47
C GLN A 201 -13.04 5.96 8.57
N ALA A 202 -12.12 5.03 8.38
CA ALA A 202 -12.44 3.65 8.03
C ALA A 202 -11.38 2.68 8.55
N ALA A 203 -11.76 1.90 9.56
CA ALA A 203 -11.01 0.74 10.02
C ALA A 203 -11.18 -0.43 9.03
N GLY A 204 -10.13 -1.24 8.82
CA GLY A 204 -10.18 -2.49 8.03
C GLY A 204 -9.69 -2.46 6.57
N GLU A 205 -8.64 -1.71 6.26
CA GLU A 205 -8.02 -1.70 4.92
C GLU A 205 -6.83 -2.67 4.86
N ASP A 206 -7.02 -3.85 4.24
CA ASP A 206 -6.03 -4.94 4.38
C ASP A 206 -5.03 -5.02 3.22
N VAL A 207 -5.39 -4.56 2.02
CA VAL A 207 -4.54 -4.65 0.83
C VAL A 207 -4.62 -3.38 -0.01
N LEU A 208 -3.48 -2.73 -0.23
CA LEU A 208 -3.32 -1.59 -1.13
C LEU A 208 -2.44 -2.00 -2.30
N ALA A 209 -2.95 -1.89 -3.53
CA ALA A 209 -2.12 -2.00 -4.73
C ALA A 209 -1.79 -0.59 -5.22
N GLN A 210 -0.51 -0.19 -5.18
CA GLN A 210 -0.03 1.17 -5.47
C GLN A 210 1.00 1.16 -6.60
N GLY A 211 0.85 2.08 -7.55
CA GLY A 211 1.83 2.38 -8.60
C GLY A 211 2.31 3.84 -8.62
N GLY A 212 1.84 4.67 -7.67
CA GLY A 212 2.11 6.11 -7.60
C GLY A 212 3.02 6.53 -6.45
N VAL A 213 3.27 7.83 -6.39
CA VAL A 213 4.11 8.51 -5.39
C VAL A 213 3.39 8.53 -4.02
N GLY A 214 4.16 8.36 -2.94
CA GLY A 214 3.68 8.43 -1.56
C GLY A 214 4.76 8.90 -0.57
N ASP A 215 4.34 9.07 0.69
CA ASP A 215 5.18 9.44 1.85
C ASP A 215 4.70 8.72 3.12
#